data_AF-A0A8T7HG68-F1
#
_entry.id   AF-A0A8T7HG68-F1
#
_cell.length_a   1.000
_cell.length_b   1.000
_cell.length_c   1.000
_cell.angle_alpha   90.00
_cell.angle_beta   90.00
_cell.angle_gamma   90.00
#
_symmetry.space_group_name_H-M   'P 1'
#
loop_
_entity.id
_entity.type
_entity.pdbx_description
1 polymer ?
#
loop_
_entity_poly.entity_id
_entity_poly.type
_entity_poly.pdbx_seq_one_letter_code
_entity_poly.pdbx_strand_id
1 'polypeptide(L)'
;MRNIKKVLVDLNSNKKYFIKDLDDNFHTSNGVISKEQMNGSETLVKSDKGRKFVVLEPSFVDLWENLKRGPQIMQQKDVGIV
;
A
#
# COMPACT_ATOMS: atom_id res chain seq x y z
N MET A 1 13.36 -10.64 -2.39
CA MET A 1 12.92 -9.23 -2.32
C MET A 1 11.41 -9.26 -2.11
N ARG A 2 10.87 -8.69 -1.02
CA ARG A 2 9.42 -8.76 -0.76
C ARG A 2 8.70 -7.75 -1.67
N ASN A 3 7.91 -8.25 -2.61
CA ASN A 3 7.03 -7.44 -3.44
C ASN A 3 5.95 -6.78 -2.58
N ILE A 4 5.46 -5.62 -3.00
CA ILE A 4 4.29 -5.00 -2.39
C ILE A 4 3.11 -5.93 -2.71
N LYS A 5 2.43 -6.41 -1.66
CA LYS A 5 1.29 -7.31 -1.77
C LYS A 5 -0.02 -6.52 -1.77
N LYS A 6 -0.15 -5.51 -0.90
CA LYS A 6 -1.36 -4.68 -0.78
C LYS A 6 -1.01 -3.23 -0.48
N VAL A 7 -1.94 -2.33 -0.77
CA VAL A 7 -1.86 -0.90 -0.47
C VAL A 7 -3.00 -0.53 0.46
N LEU A 8 -2.70 0.14 1.57
CA LEU A 8 -3.70 0.75 2.44
C LEU A 8 -3.74 2.24 2.22
N VAL A 9 -4.95 2.80 2.12
CA VAL A 9 -5.16 4.24 2.05
C VAL A 9 -5.98 4.69 3.24
N ASP A 10 -5.44 5.59 4.06
CA ASP A 10 -6.20 6.23 5.14
C ASP A 10 -7.18 7.23 4.53
N LEU A 11 -8.48 7.02 4.75
CA LEU A 11 -9.55 7.83 4.15
C LEU A 11 -9.54 9.30 4.56
N ASN A 12 -8.96 9.62 5.70
CA ASN A 12 -8.98 10.99 6.22
C ASN A 12 -7.69 11.75 5.88
N SER A 13 -6.55 11.07 5.85
CA SER A 13 -5.25 11.70 5.57
C SER A 13 -4.78 11.52 4.13
N ASN A 14 -5.45 10.66 3.34
CA ASN A 14 -5.03 10.19 2.02
C ASN A 14 -3.62 9.59 1.99
N LYS A 15 -3.05 9.24 3.15
CA LYS A 15 -1.72 8.65 3.23
C LYS A 15 -1.78 7.19 2.79
N LYS A 16 -0.91 6.82 1.86
CA LYS A 16 -0.73 5.45 1.38
C LYS A 16 0.29 4.71 2.24
N TYR A 17 0.02 3.43 2.51
CA TYR A 17 0.93 2.50 3.15
C TYR A 17 1.09 1.26 2.27
N PHE A 18 2.34 0.85 2.03
CA PHE A 18 2.65 -0.29 1.18
C PHE A 18 2.97 -1.52 2.04
N ILE A 19 2.09 -2.51 2.00
CA ILE A 19 2.23 -3.75 2.75
C ILE A 19 3.05 -4.74 1.91
N LYS A 20 4.15 -5.23 2.48
CA LYS A 20 5.02 -6.24 1.86
C LYS A 20 4.82 -7.63 2.46
N ASP A 21 4.22 -7.70 3.64
CA ASP A 21 4.01 -8.91 4.40
C ASP A 21 2.57 -8.95 4.91
N LEU A 22 1.91 -10.10 4.70
CA LEU A 22 0.51 -10.30 5.07
C LEU A 22 0.36 -11.31 6.22
N ASP A 23 1.47 -11.86 6.71
CA ASP A 23 1.46 -12.89 7.75
C ASP A 23 1.43 -12.29 9.17
N ASP A 24 1.72 -10.98 9.29
CA ASP A 24 1.80 -10.24 10.54
C ASP A 24 0.85 -9.01 10.54
N ASN A 25 0.58 -8.48 11.73
CA ASN A 25 -0.23 -7.28 11.91
C ASN A 25 0.53 -6.04 11.43
N PHE A 26 -0.20 -5.08 10.86
CA PHE A 26 0.41 -3.88 10.31
C PHE A 26 0.24 -2.68 11.25
N HIS A 27 1.36 -2.14 11.72
CA HIS A 27 1.39 -0.98 12.60
C HIS A 27 1.46 0.31 11.80
N THR A 28 0.51 1.21 12.07
CA THR A 28 0.48 2.57 11.52
C THR A 28 0.50 3.59 12.66
N SER A 29 0.76 4.86 12.34
CA SER A 29 0.61 5.96 13.31
C SER A 29 -0.81 6.03 13.90
N ASN A 30 -1.80 5.57 13.12
CA ASN A 30 -3.23 5.68 13.41
C ASN A 30 -3.81 4.36 13.95
N GLY A 31 -2.96 3.45 14.43
CA GLY A 31 -3.36 2.18 15.02
C GLY A 31 -2.80 0.95 14.32
N VAL A 32 -3.21 -0.22 14.79
CA VAL A 32 -2.83 -1.53 14.27
C VAL A 32 -3.98 -2.11 13.46
N ILE A 33 -3.67 -2.65 12.29
CA ILE A 33 -4.61 -3.35 11.41
C ILE A 33 -4.23 -4.83 11.43
N SER A 34 -5.21 -5.70 11.69
CA SER A 34 -4.94 -7.13 11.83
C SER A 34 -4.72 -7.81 10.48
N LYS A 35 -3.93 -8.88 10.47
CA LYS A 35 -3.67 -9.67 9.25
C LYS A 35 -4.93 -10.28 8.64
N GLU A 36 -5.92 -10.61 9.46
CA GLU A 36 -7.20 -11.19 8.99
C GLU A 36 -7.96 -10.16 8.14
N GLN A 37 -8.00 -8.90 8.60
CA GLN A 37 -8.63 -7.81 7.84
C GLN A 37 -7.87 -7.50 6.55
N MET A 38 -6.54 -7.57 6.58
CA MET A 38 -5.72 -7.34 5.38
C MET A 38 -5.85 -8.47 4.36
N ASN A 39 -5.97 -9.73 4.78
CA ASN A 39 -6.15 -10.89 3.90
C ASN A 39 -7.61 -11.11 3.47
N GLY A 40 -8.56 -10.47 4.16
CA GLY A 40 -9.98 -10.56 3.82
C GLY A 40 -10.32 -9.94 2.46
N SER A 41 -11.56 -10.17 2.04
CA SER A 41 -12.17 -9.58 0.85
C SER A 41 -12.78 -8.20 1.10
N GLU A 42 -12.71 -7.69 2.34
CA GLU A 42 -13.26 -6.39 2.70
C GLU A 42 -12.40 -5.26 2.12
N THR A 43 -13.03 -4.40 1.32
CA THR A 43 -12.38 -3.20 0.78
C THR A 43 -12.12 -2.15 1.85
N LEU A 44 -12.92 -2.14 2.93
CA LEU A 44 -12.86 -1.16 4.01
C LEU A 44 -12.51 -1.86 5.33
N VAL A 45 -11.33 -1.55 5.87
CA VAL A 45 -10.85 -2.10 7.14
C VAL A 45 -10.74 -1.01 8.20
N LYS A 46 -10.72 -1.41 9.47
CA LYS A 46 -10.57 -0.49 10.59
C LYS A 46 -9.35 -0.86 11.44
N SER A 47 -8.62 0.13 11.92
CA SER A 47 -7.62 -0.10 12.97
C SER A 47 -8.30 -0.32 14.33
N ASP A 48 -7.53 -0.85 15.28
CA ASP A 48 -7.84 -0.90 16.72
C ASP A 48 -8.36 0.43 17.29
N LYS A 49 -7.85 1.57 16.81
CA LYS A 49 -8.29 2.93 17.19
C LYS A 49 -9.54 3.41 16.44
N GLY A 50 -10.20 2.55 15.66
CA GLY A 50 -11.41 2.84 14.91
C GLY A 50 -11.19 3.63 13.61
N ARG A 51 -9.93 3.84 13.18
CA ARG A 51 -9.62 4.58 11.95
C ARG A 51 -9.90 3.71 10.73
N LYS A 52 -10.57 4.26 9.72
CA LYS A 52 -10.95 3.53 8.50
C LYS A 52 -9.87 3.64 7.43
N PHE A 53 -9.60 2.52 6.77
CA PHE A 53 -8.65 2.41 5.67
C PHE A 53 -9.30 1.66 4.50
N VAL A 54 -8.87 1.99 3.30
CA VAL A 54 -9.22 1.25 2.08
C VAL A 54 -8.08 0.31 1.73
N VAL A 55 -8.39 -0.96 1.52
CA VAL A 55 -7.45 -1.98 1.05
C VAL A 55 -7.56 -2.05 -0.47
N LEU A 56 -6.44 -1.86 -1.15
CA LEU A 56 -6.33 -1.92 -2.61
C LEU A 56 -5.25 -2.91 -3.03
N GLU A 57 -5.47 -3.56 -4.17
CA GLU A 57 -4.41 -4.26 -4.88
C GLU A 57 -3.44 -3.24 -5.49
N PRO A 58 -2.12 -3.48 -5.43
CA PRO A 58 -1.13 -2.54 -5.92
C PRO A 58 -1.24 -2.36 -7.44
N SER A 59 -1.27 -1.10 -7.89
CA SER A 59 -1.19 -0.79 -9.31
C SER A 59 0.26 -0.75 -9.80
N PHE A 60 0.46 -0.77 -11.12
CA PHE A 60 1.79 -0.59 -11.72
C PHE A 60 2.48 0.70 -11.24
N VAL A 61 1.72 1.79 -11.09
CA VAL A 61 2.24 3.09 -10.63
C VAL A 61 2.76 2.99 -9.20
N ASP A 62 2.02 2.32 -8.32
CA ASP A 62 2.41 2.12 -6.92
C ASP A 62 3.71 1.31 -6.79
N LEU A 63 3.89 0.31 -7.68
CA LEU A 63 5.12 -0.48 -7.77
C LEU A 63 6.29 0.33 -8.34
N TRP A 64 6.04 1.17 -9.35
CA TRP A 64 7.05 1.98 -10.03
C TRP A 64 7.62 3.09 -9.15
N GLU A 65 6.78 3.75 -8.35
CA GLU A 65 7.23 4.79 -7.40
C GLU A 65 8.19 4.23 -6.36
N ASN A 66 7.94 3.00 -5.89
CA ASN A 66 8.72 2.34 -4.84
C ASN A 66 9.78 1.37 -5.37
N LEU A 67 10.03 1.38 -6.68
CA LEU A 67 11.02 0.52 -7.30
C LEU A 67 12.42 0.89 -6.76
N LYS A 68 13.25 -0.09 -6.40
CA LYS A 68 14.65 0.20 -6.06
C LYS A 68 15.35 0.75 -7.31
N ARG A 69 15.88 1.97 -7.20
CA ARG A 69 16.62 2.63 -8.28
C ARG A 69 18.11 2.61 -7.95
N GLY A 70 18.92 2.21 -8.91
CA GLY A 70 20.38 2.35 -8.86
C GLY A 70 20.80 3.55 -9.72
N PRO A 71 20.72 3.42 -11.06
CA PRO A 71 20.91 4.53 -11.99
C PRO A 71 19.63 5.38 -12.17
N GLN A 72 19.76 6.49 -12.88
CA GLN A 72 18.62 7.33 -13.27
C GLN A 72 17.70 6.58 -14.23
N ILE A 73 16.39 6.64 -13.96
CA ILE A 73 15.35 5.97 -14.75
C ILE A 73 14.63 6.97 -15.68
N MET A 74 14.01 6.47 -16.75
CA MET A 74 13.08 7.26 -17.56
C MET A 74 11.86 7.68 -16.74
N GLN A 75 11.38 8.90 -16.93
CA GLN A 75 10.20 9.39 -16.23
C GLN A 75 8.94 8.81 -16.86
N GLN A 76 7.87 8.62 -16.08
CA GLN A 76 6.62 8.04 -16.59
C GLN A 76 6.03 8.83 -17.77
N LYS A 77 6.19 10.16 -17.78
CA LYS A 77 5.77 11.02 -18.90
C LYS A 77 6.49 10.68 -20.21
N ASP A 78 7.73 10.20 -20.14
CA ASP A 78 8.54 9.89 -21.31
C ASP A 78 8.19 8.49 -21.83
N VAL A 79 7.88 7.55 -20.93
CA VAL A 79 7.40 6.20 -21.29
C VAL A 79 6.07 6.25 -22.03
N GLY A 80 5.15 7.13 -21.65
CA GLY A 80 3.83 7.22 -22.29
C GLY A 80 3.84 7.78 -23.72
N ILE A 81 4.96 8.37 -24.15
CA ILE A 81 5.16 8.94 -25.49
C ILE A 81 5.80 7.91 -26.45
N VAL A 82 6.44 6.85 -25.92
CA VAL A 82 7.11 5.78 -26.67
C VAL A 82 6.14 4.62 -26.91
#